data_AF-A0A952W8E9-F1
#
_entry.id   AF-A0A952W8E9-F1
#
_cell.length_a   1.000
_cell.length_b   1.000
_cell.length_c   1.000
_cell.angle_alpha   90.00
_cell.angle_beta   90.00
_cell.angle_gamma   90.00
#
_symmetry.space_group_name_H-M   'P 1'
#
loop_
_entity.id
_entity.type
_entity.pdbx_description
1 polymer ?
#
loop_
_entity_poly.entity_id
_entity_poly.type
_entity_poly.pdbx_seq_one_letter_code
_entity_poly.pdbx_strand_id
1 'polypeptide(L)'
;MAYDEVGNLTDDGKDYEYVYDPFGRLRQVLKTSNQDLVAEYWYNPLGHRITWHFDSTQDGGGAPDGVVDADDPKFHFVYNERWQHVATFRQADGDPIDSDPKEIFLYHTAGLAGYGSSSYIDSVILRDDHDEVWTDEADATSIPPEGGKRSRRAFAQKLAPGALTCSPSHAGQWHMVVA
;
A
#
# COMPACT_ATOMS: atom_id res chain seq x y z
N MET A 1 24.26 -3.51 21.04
CA MET A 1 23.35 -2.37 20.87
C MET A 1 24.16 -1.10 20.87
N ALA A 2 24.10 -0.36 19.78
CA ALA A 2 24.78 0.93 19.61
C ALA A 2 23.80 1.98 19.06
N TYR A 3 24.11 3.25 19.31
CA TYR A 3 23.30 4.40 18.91
C TYR A 3 24.19 5.52 18.36
N ASP A 4 23.65 6.35 17.48
CA ASP A 4 24.32 7.58 17.04
C ASP A 4 24.19 8.73 18.07
N GLU A 5 24.82 9.88 17.79
CA GLU A 5 24.81 11.04 18.68
C GLU A 5 23.41 11.63 18.92
N VAL A 6 22.47 11.40 18.01
CA VAL A 6 21.09 11.91 18.07
C VAL A 6 20.15 10.88 18.71
N GLY A 7 20.66 9.68 19.02
CA GLY A 7 19.95 8.61 19.72
C GLY A 7 19.22 7.62 18.80
N ASN A 8 19.52 7.60 17.50
CA ASN A 8 19.01 6.57 16.61
C ASN A 8 19.77 5.25 16.83
N LEU A 9 19.06 4.12 16.87
CA LEU A 9 19.66 2.80 17.02
C LEU A 9 20.44 2.44 15.76
N THR A 10 21.75 2.28 15.82
CA THR A 10 22.58 1.97 14.65
C THR A 10 22.97 0.49 14.54
N ASP A 11 22.88 -0.25 15.64
CA ASP A 11 23.14 -1.70 15.70
C ASP A 11 22.28 -2.31 16.80
N ASP A 12 21.47 -3.32 16.47
CA ASP A 12 20.65 -4.05 17.45
C ASP A 12 21.47 -4.97 18.37
N GLY A 13 22.76 -5.14 18.08
CA GLY A 13 23.71 -5.98 18.80
C GLY A 13 23.56 -7.47 18.49
N LYS A 14 22.87 -7.82 17.40
CA LYS A 14 22.55 -9.20 17.05
C LYS A 14 22.63 -9.44 15.55
N ASP A 15 21.61 -9.01 14.81
CA ASP A 15 21.38 -9.42 13.43
C ASP A 15 21.47 -8.25 12.46
N TYR A 16 21.18 -7.01 12.91
CA TYR A 16 21.00 -5.87 12.03
C TYR A 16 21.68 -4.57 12.48
N GLU A 17 22.20 -3.87 11.47
CA GLU A 17 22.67 -2.49 11.54
C GLU A 17 21.76 -1.57 10.72
N TYR A 18 21.72 -0.29 11.11
CA TYR A 18 20.77 0.68 10.59
C TYR A 18 21.48 1.98 10.17
N VAL A 19 21.21 2.41 8.95
CA VAL A 19 21.74 3.66 8.40
C VAL A 19 20.61 4.67 8.29
N TYR A 20 20.84 5.91 8.75
CA TYR A 20 19.86 6.99 8.74
C TYR A 20 20.31 8.13 7.81
N ASP A 21 19.34 8.86 7.26
CA ASP A 21 19.63 10.12 6.59
C ASP A 21 19.82 11.27 7.61
N PRO A 22 20.29 12.46 7.18
CA PRO A 22 20.49 13.59 8.09
C PRO A 22 19.23 14.09 8.81
N PHE A 23 18.03 13.67 8.39
CA PHE A 23 16.77 13.99 9.06
C PHE A 23 16.37 12.92 10.09
N GLY A 24 17.23 11.92 10.35
CA GLY A 24 16.97 10.83 11.30
C GLY A 24 16.00 9.78 10.77
N ARG A 25 15.81 9.68 9.45
CA ARG A 25 14.91 8.68 8.84
C ARG A 25 15.71 7.47 8.39
N LEU A 26 15.22 6.28 8.70
CA LEU A 26 15.89 5.01 8.38
C LEU A 26 16.02 4.84 6.86
N ARG A 27 17.23 4.72 6.34
CA ARG A 27 17.52 4.56 4.92
C ARG A 27 17.82 3.13 4.54
N GLN A 28 18.64 2.44 5.32
CA GLN A 28 19.08 1.08 5.01
C GLN A 28 19.08 0.22 6.27
N VAL A 29 18.76 -1.05 6.06
CA VAL A 29 18.95 -2.13 7.04
C VAL A 29 20.00 -3.06 6.47
N LEU A 30 21.06 -3.30 7.22
CA LEU A 30 22.20 -4.13 6.82
C LEU A 30 22.32 -5.31 7.79
N LYS A 31 22.81 -6.47 7.33
CA LYS A 31 23.17 -7.56 8.24
C LYS A 31 24.45 -7.22 9.00
N THR A 32 24.46 -7.38 10.32
CA THR A 32 25.67 -7.18 11.14
C THR A 32 26.80 -8.14 10.73
N SER A 33 26.47 -9.35 10.27
CA SER A 33 27.46 -10.39 9.96
C SER A 33 28.38 -10.11 8.77
N ASN A 34 27.86 -9.43 7.75
CA ASN A 34 28.54 -9.29 6.46
C ASN A 34 28.17 -8.02 5.69
N GLN A 35 27.34 -7.15 6.26
CA GLN A 35 26.90 -5.87 5.68
C GLN A 35 26.04 -6.03 4.41
N ASP A 36 25.44 -7.20 4.17
CA ASP A 36 24.45 -7.35 3.09
C ASP A 36 23.25 -6.42 3.34
N LEU A 37 22.77 -5.78 2.28
CA LEU A 37 21.55 -4.99 2.32
C LEU A 37 20.33 -5.92 2.50
N VAL A 38 19.46 -5.55 3.43
CA VAL A 38 18.21 -6.27 3.76
C VAL A 38 16.99 -5.48 3.34
N ALA A 39 17.07 -4.15 3.44
CA ALA A 39 16.06 -3.26 2.92
C ALA A 39 16.64 -1.85 2.70
N GLU A 40 16.13 -1.16 1.70
CA GLU A 40 16.38 0.27 1.47
C GLU A 40 15.06 1.05 1.30
N TYR A 41 15.05 2.27 1.83
CA TYR A 41 13.86 3.12 1.88
C TYR A 41 14.17 4.51 1.35
N TRP A 42 13.24 5.09 0.57
CA TRP A 42 13.32 6.50 0.17
C TRP A 42 12.19 7.31 0.75
N TYR A 43 12.46 8.58 0.99
CA TYR A 43 11.51 9.51 1.60
C TYR A 43 11.40 10.78 0.77
N ASN A 44 10.20 11.35 0.71
CA ASN A 44 10.01 12.69 0.17
C ASN A 44 10.44 13.75 1.20
N PRO A 45 10.50 15.04 0.83
CA PRO A 45 10.84 16.12 1.76
C PRO A 45 9.86 16.31 2.93
N LEU A 46 8.62 15.80 2.82
CA LEU A 46 7.62 15.85 3.89
C LEU A 46 7.76 14.68 4.89
N GLY A 47 8.71 13.77 4.68
CA GLY A 47 8.95 12.64 5.58
C GLY A 47 8.17 11.37 5.26
N HIS A 48 7.40 11.32 4.17
CA HIS A 48 6.72 10.09 3.77
C HIS A 48 7.69 9.14 3.07
N ARG A 49 7.63 7.86 3.43
CA ARG A 49 8.33 6.81 2.70
C ARG A 49 7.67 6.63 1.33
N ILE A 50 8.40 6.92 0.26
CA ILE A 50 7.92 6.87 -1.13
C ILE A 50 8.48 5.68 -1.90
N THR A 51 9.49 4.97 -1.38
CA THR A 51 10.01 3.77 -2.03
C THR A 51 10.50 2.77 -0.99
N TRP A 52 10.32 1.49 -1.30
CA TRP A 52 10.84 0.37 -0.56
C TRP A 52 11.49 -0.63 -1.53
N HIS A 53 12.73 -0.99 -1.26
CA HIS A 53 13.50 -2.03 -1.94
C HIS A 53 13.84 -3.10 -0.90
N PHE A 54 13.50 -4.36 -1.17
CA PHE A 54 13.72 -5.46 -0.24
C PHE A 54 13.87 -6.78 -0.98
N ASP A 55 14.47 -7.74 -0.28
CA ASP A 55 14.77 -9.08 -0.76
C ASP A 55 13.46 -9.84 -0.96
N SER A 56 13.09 -9.94 -2.23
CA SER A 56 11.76 -10.35 -2.67
C SER A 56 11.82 -11.39 -3.78
N THR A 57 12.98 -11.54 -4.43
CA THR A 57 13.22 -12.46 -5.53
C THR A 57 14.62 -13.08 -5.45
N GLN A 58 14.87 -14.08 -6.29
CA GLN A 58 16.20 -14.61 -6.53
C GLN A 58 16.58 -14.29 -7.97
N ASP A 59 17.69 -13.61 -8.22
CA ASP A 59 18.27 -13.45 -9.58
C ASP A 59 17.25 -13.14 -10.70
N GLY A 60 16.25 -12.29 -10.44
CA GLY A 60 15.23 -11.83 -11.39
C GLY A 60 13.93 -12.64 -11.37
N GLY A 61 13.72 -13.51 -10.37
CA GLY A 61 12.43 -14.17 -10.12
C GLY A 61 12.45 -15.30 -9.08
N GLY A 62 11.29 -15.65 -8.54
CA GLY A 62 11.19 -16.75 -7.56
C GLY A 62 11.33 -16.29 -6.11
N ALA A 63 11.87 -17.15 -5.23
CA ALA A 63 11.90 -16.90 -3.79
C ALA A 63 13.09 -16.00 -3.39
N PRO A 64 12.97 -15.19 -2.32
CA PRO A 64 14.05 -14.37 -1.76
C PRO A 64 15.35 -15.15 -1.53
N ASP A 65 16.52 -14.56 -1.85
CA ASP A 65 17.83 -15.22 -1.74
C ASP A 65 18.65 -14.79 -0.51
N GLY A 66 18.15 -13.80 0.23
CA GLY A 66 18.75 -13.28 1.45
C GLY A 66 19.46 -11.95 1.28
N VAL A 67 19.55 -11.36 0.09
CA VAL A 67 20.25 -10.10 -0.16
C VAL A 67 19.38 -9.18 -1.02
N VAL A 68 19.42 -7.88 -0.72
CA VAL A 68 18.82 -6.86 -1.60
C VAL A 68 19.82 -6.44 -2.66
N ASP A 69 19.49 -6.68 -3.92
CA ASP A 69 20.35 -6.29 -5.05
C ASP A 69 19.56 -5.82 -6.27
N ALA A 70 20.19 -5.90 -7.46
CA ALA A 70 19.62 -5.46 -8.72
C ALA A 70 18.48 -6.38 -9.19
N ASP A 71 18.40 -7.61 -8.70
CA ASP A 71 17.37 -8.53 -9.13
C ASP A 71 16.03 -8.27 -8.41
N ASP A 72 16.09 -7.59 -7.27
CA ASP A 72 14.90 -7.19 -6.52
C ASP A 72 14.22 -5.92 -7.05
N PRO A 73 12.90 -5.96 -7.31
CA PRO A 73 12.16 -4.77 -7.67
C PRO A 73 12.03 -3.77 -6.52
N LYS A 74 11.91 -2.50 -6.92
CA LYS A 74 11.56 -1.37 -6.06
C LYS A 74 10.06 -1.15 -6.11
N PHE A 75 9.47 -0.84 -4.96
CA PHE A 75 8.05 -0.51 -4.83
C PHE A 75 7.90 0.95 -4.44
N HIS A 76 7.20 1.73 -5.28
CA HIS A 76 6.98 3.16 -5.10
C HIS A 76 5.57 3.44 -4.60
N PHE A 77 5.47 4.23 -3.53
CA PHE A 77 4.20 4.57 -2.89
C PHE A 77 3.76 5.98 -3.30
N VAL A 78 2.52 6.09 -3.76
CA VAL A 78 1.89 7.35 -4.15
C VAL A 78 0.89 7.77 -3.09
N TYR A 79 0.96 9.03 -2.68
CA TYR A 79 0.08 9.59 -1.65
C TYR A 79 -0.77 10.73 -2.22
N ASN A 80 -2.00 10.89 -1.71
CA ASN A 80 -2.82 12.07 -1.98
C ASN A 80 -2.47 13.24 -1.03
N GLU A 81 -3.14 14.38 -1.22
CA GLU A 81 -2.95 15.60 -0.41
C GLU A 81 -3.35 15.44 1.06
N ARG A 82 -4.14 14.40 1.38
CA ARG A 82 -4.55 14.03 2.74
C ARG A 82 -3.63 12.98 3.37
N TRP A 83 -2.49 12.70 2.73
CA TRP A 83 -1.46 11.76 3.17
C TRP A 83 -1.95 10.30 3.23
N GLN A 84 -2.89 9.96 2.37
CA GLN A 84 -3.40 8.59 2.22
C GLN A 84 -2.69 7.91 1.05
N HIS A 85 -2.35 6.63 1.21
CA HIS A 85 -1.65 5.81 0.21
C HIS A 85 -2.61 5.37 -0.90
N VAL A 86 -2.49 5.91 -2.11
CA VAL A 86 -3.46 5.68 -3.20
C VAL A 86 -3.03 4.64 -4.22
N ALA A 87 -1.73 4.43 -4.40
CA ALA A 87 -1.23 3.43 -5.34
C ALA A 87 0.19 2.97 -5.01
N THR A 88 0.47 1.70 -5.32
CA THR A 88 1.82 1.13 -5.33
C THR A 88 2.22 0.84 -6.77
N PHE A 89 3.40 1.31 -7.20
CA PHE A 89 4.00 0.95 -8.49
C PHE A 89 5.24 0.08 -8.26
N ARG A 90 5.53 -0.80 -9.20
CA ARG A 90 6.76 -1.59 -9.23
C ARG A 90 7.75 -0.96 -10.21
N GLN A 91 9.03 -1.13 -9.94
CA GLN A 91 10.12 -0.89 -10.87
C GLN A 91 11.11 -2.05 -10.75
N ALA A 92 11.27 -2.86 -11.81
CA ALA A 92 12.40 -3.77 -11.90
C ALA A 92 13.71 -2.98 -12.08
N ASP A 93 14.85 -3.53 -11.67
CA ASP A 93 16.10 -2.78 -11.82
C ASP A 93 16.48 -2.56 -13.29
N GLY A 94 17.09 -1.42 -13.56
CA GLY A 94 17.42 -0.99 -14.93
C GLY A 94 16.20 -0.60 -15.78
N ASP A 95 14.99 -1.00 -15.40
CA ASP A 95 13.75 -0.71 -16.10
C ASP A 95 13.09 0.60 -15.63
N PRO A 96 12.26 1.22 -16.49
CA PRO A 96 11.37 2.29 -16.04
C PRO A 96 10.36 1.75 -15.02
N ILE A 97 9.79 2.65 -14.21
CA ILE A 97 8.65 2.33 -13.35
C ILE A 97 7.50 1.82 -14.24
N ASP A 98 6.86 0.72 -13.83
CA ASP A 98 5.72 0.12 -14.52
C ASP A 98 4.65 1.19 -14.84
N SER A 99 4.04 1.11 -16.01
CA SER A 99 2.97 2.03 -16.41
C SER A 99 1.71 1.89 -15.57
N ASP A 100 1.52 0.70 -14.99
CA ASP A 100 0.32 0.31 -14.26
C ASP A 100 0.65 0.01 -12.79
N PRO A 101 -0.26 0.34 -11.87
CA PRO A 101 -0.03 0.11 -10.45
C PRO A 101 -0.26 -1.36 -10.08
N LYS A 102 0.57 -1.86 -9.16
CA LYS A 102 0.37 -3.15 -8.47
C LYS A 102 -0.85 -3.15 -7.56
N GLU A 103 -1.11 -2.01 -6.94
CA GLU A 103 -2.25 -1.82 -6.06
C GLU A 103 -2.84 -0.42 -6.23
N ILE A 104 -4.17 -0.34 -6.19
CA ILE A 104 -4.91 0.91 -6.14
C ILE A 104 -5.82 0.89 -4.90
N PHE A 105 -5.78 1.99 -4.15
CA PHE A 105 -6.67 2.24 -3.03
C PHE A 105 -7.65 3.37 -3.36
N LEU A 106 -8.94 3.05 -3.34
CA LEU A 106 -10.00 4.05 -3.42
C LEU A 106 -10.53 4.32 -2.02
N TYR A 107 -10.47 5.57 -1.60
CA TYR A 107 -10.95 5.99 -0.30
C TYR A 107 -12.39 6.53 -0.34
N HIS A 108 -13.13 6.33 0.75
CA HIS A 108 -14.45 6.85 1.02
C HIS A 108 -14.37 8.35 1.23
N THR A 109 -15.22 9.07 0.51
CA THR A 109 -15.28 10.53 0.56
C THR A 109 -16.20 11.08 1.65
N ALA A 110 -16.67 10.29 2.63
CA ALA A 110 -17.77 10.72 3.48
C ALA A 110 -17.45 10.66 4.98
N GLY A 111 -17.67 11.77 5.66
CA GLY A 111 -18.15 11.73 7.05
C GLY A 111 -19.64 11.49 7.14
N LEU A 112 -20.15 11.51 8.37
CA LEU A 112 -21.33 10.79 8.87
C LEU A 112 -22.70 11.07 8.17
N ALA A 113 -22.74 11.94 7.16
CA ALA A 113 -23.90 12.24 6.31
C ALA A 113 -23.52 12.54 4.83
N GLY A 114 -22.36 12.06 4.35
CA GLY A 114 -21.73 12.59 3.14
C GLY A 114 -20.80 13.79 3.40
N TYR A 115 -20.60 14.16 4.67
CA TYR A 115 -19.81 15.34 5.06
C TYR A 115 -18.54 14.94 5.83
N GLY A 116 -17.44 14.77 5.09
CA GLY A 116 -16.03 15.08 5.42
C GLY A 116 -15.38 14.82 6.80
N SER A 117 -15.99 14.12 7.76
CA SER A 117 -15.45 13.93 9.12
C SER A 117 -15.26 12.48 9.58
N SER A 118 -15.34 11.47 8.71
CA SER A 118 -15.11 10.07 9.12
C SER A 118 -13.61 9.81 9.32
N SER A 119 -13.29 8.96 10.30
CA SER A 119 -11.93 8.60 10.69
C SER A 119 -11.15 8.00 9.52
N TYR A 120 -9.87 8.37 9.42
CA TYR A 120 -8.91 7.82 8.45
C TYR A 120 -8.79 6.29 8.55
N ILE A 121 -9.20 5.71 9.69
CA ILE A 121 -9.04 4.29 10.04
C ILE A 121 -9.95 3.35 9.23
N ASP A 122 -11.10 3.82 8.72
CA ASP A 122 -12.04 2.97 7.99
C ASP A 122 -12.53 3.66 6.71
N SER A 123 -11.53 4.09 5.92
CA SER A 123 -11.74 4.92 4.74
C SER A 123 -11.48 4.21 3.44
N VAL A 124 -10.97 2.97 3.37
CA VAL A 124 -10.74 2.30 2.07
C VAL A 124 -12.05 1.66 1.60
N ILE A 125 -12.62 2.13 0.48
CA ILE A 125 -13.78 1.51 -0.18
C ILE A 125 -13.32 0.29 -0.98
N LEU A 126 -12.21 0.42 -1.70
CA LEU A 126 -11.69 -0.60 -2.60
C LEU A 126 -10.18 -0.68 -2.48
N ARG A 127 -9.68 -1.90 -2.34
CA ARG A 127 -8.32 -2.28 -2.71
C ARG A 127 -8.44 -3.16 -3.95
N ASP A 128 -7.91 -2.68 -5.07
CA ASP A 128 -7.75 -3.46 -6.31
C ASP A 128 -6.27 -3.82 -6.38
N ASP A 129 -5.96 -5.10 -6.13
CA ASP A 129 -4.61 -5.66 -6.20
C ASP A 129 -4.48 -6.58 -7.41
N HIS A 130 -3.33 -6.48 -8.08
CA HIS A 130 -2.95 -7.40 -9.14
C HIS A 130 -2.68 -8.79 -8.53
N ASP A 131 -3.36 -9.85 -9.00
CA ASP A 131 -3.32 -11.20 -8.38
C ASP A 131 -2.16 -12.07 -8.90
N GLU A 132 -1.21 -11.50 -9.64
CA GLU A 132 0.04 -12.19 -9.99
C GLU A 132 1.01 -12.17 -8.80
N VAL A 133 2.19 -12.79 -8.97
CA VAL A 133 3.22 -12.72 -7.94
C VAL A 133 3.55 -11.24 -7.70
N TRP A 134 3.68 -10.88 -6.42
CA TRP A 134 3.92 -9.50 -5.98
C TRP A 134 5.08 -8.83 -6.74
N THR A 135 6.08 -9.62 -7.09
CA THR A 135 7.34 -9.20 -7.73
C THR A 135 7.35 -9.29 -9.25
N ASP A 136 6.30 -9.80 -9.90
CA ASP A 136 6.19 -9.80 -11.37
C ASP A 136 5.86 -8.40 -11.91
N GLU A 137 5.79 -8.19 -13.23
CA GLU A 137 5.31 -6.91 -13.80
C GLU A 137 3.84 -6.61 -13.43
N ALA A 138 3.47 -5.34 -13.40
CA ALA A 138 2.07 -4.94 -13.34
C ALA A 138 1.43 -5.00 -14.75
N ASP A 139 0.22 -5.55 -14.87
CA ASP A 139 -0.51 -5.60 -16.14
C ASP A 139 -1.86 -4.86 -16.09
N ALA A 140 -2.08 -3.95 -17.06
CA ALA A 140 -3.36 -3.31 -17.32
C ALA A 140 -4.42 -4.22 -17.96
N THR A 141 -4.01 -5.26 -18.70
CA THR A 141 -4.88 -5.99 -19.64
C THR A 141 -5.76 -7.09 -19.05
N SER A 142 -5.76 -7.28 -17.73
CA SER A 142 -6.73 -8.15 -17.07
C SER A 142 -8.15 -7.53 -16.98
N ILE A 143 -8.79 -7.24 -18.12
CA ILE A 143 -10.14 -7.82 -18.28
C ILE A 143 -9.87 -9.29 -18.53
N PRO A 144 -9.98 -10.13 -17.52
CA PRO A 144 -9.78 -11.54 -17.73
C PRO A 144 -10.71 -12.04 -18.86
N PRO A 145 -10.22 -12.73 -19.90
CA PRO A 145 -11.09 -13.68 -20.57
C PRO A 145 -11.56 -14.62 -19.47
N GLU A 146 -12.87 -14.64 -19.18
CA GLU A 146 -13.53 -15.36 -18.07
C GLU A 146 -12.57 -16.23 -17.21
N GLY A 147 -11.79 -15.63 -16.28
CA GLY A 147 -10.88 -16.41 -15.44
C GLY A 147 -9.51 -15.85 -15.04
N GLY A 148 -8.97 -14.80 -15.68
CA GLY A 148 -7.83 -14.05 -15.09
C GLY A 148 -8.25 -13.41 -13.76
N LYS A 149 -7.34 -13.42 -12.79
CA LYS A 149 -7.68 -13.13 -11.39
C LYS A 149 -7.28 -11.69 -11.07
N ARG A 150 -8.23 -10.89 -10.61
CA ARG A 150 -7.98 -9.66 -9.86
C ARG A 150 -8.58 -9.88 -8.48
N SER A 151 -7.84 -9.58 -7.43
CA SER A 151 -8.43 -9.51 -6.09
C SER A 151 -9.05 -8.12 -5.94
N ARG A 152 -10.38 -8.09 -5.77
CA ARG A 152 -11.11 -6.86 -5.44
C ARG A 152 -11.76 -7.05 -4.09
N ARG A 153 -11.29 -6.30 -3.10
CA ARG A 153 -11.91 -6.27 -1.77
C ARG A 153 -12.64 -4.95 -1.62
N ALA A 154 -13.97 -5.04 -1.64
CA ALA A 154 -14.84 -3.92 -1.30
C ALA A 154 -15.21 -3.98 0.18
N PHE A 155 -15.01 -2.87 0.89
CA PHE A 155 -15.37 -2.77 2.30
C PHE A 155 -16.67 -2.00 2.41
N ALA A 156 -17.75 -2.69 2.80
CA ALA A 156 -19.05 -2.07 3.00
C ALA A 156 -19.23 -1.66 4.46
N GLN A 157 -19.44 -0.35 4.71
CA GLN A 157 -19.89 0.12 6.01
C GLN A 157 -21.37 -0.26 6.17
N LYS A 158 -21.68 -1.14 7.13
CA LYS A 158 -23.05 -1.46 7.52
C LYS A 158 -23.68 -0.22 8.17
N LEU A 159 -24.41 0.58 7.40
CA LEU A 159 -25.32 1.56 7.97
C LEU A 159 -26.35 0.82 8.81
N ALA A 160 -26.48 1.19 10.09
CA ALA A 160 -27.44 0.56 10.99
C ALA A 160 -28.85 0.70 10.39
N PRO A 161 -29.63 -0.39 10.27
CA PRO A 161 -30.99 -0.32 9.73
C PRO A 161 -31.89 0.37 10.77
N GLY A 162 -32.21 1.64 10.53
CA GLY A 162 -33.13 2.43 11.33
C GLY A 162 -34.17 3.11 10.43
N ALA A 163 -35.34 2.47 10.32
CA ALA A 163 -36.62 3.01 9.86
C ALA A 163 -36.77 3.46 8.39
N LEU A 164 -36.85 2.50 7.47
CA LEU A 164 -37.64 2.64 6.24
C LEU A 164 -38.55 1.42 6.11
N THR A 165 -39.77 1.52 6.62
CA THR A 165 -40.81 0.52 6.37
C THR A 165 -41.58 0.95 5.14
N CYS A 166 -41.41 0.24 4.02
CA CYS A 166 -42.35 0.32 2.91
C CYS A 166 -43.58 -0.52 3.25
N SER A 167 -44.78 0.04 3.09
CA SER A 167 -46.01 -0.73 3.10
C SER A 167 -46.80 -0.40 1.83
N PRO A 168 -47.30 -1.40 1.10
CA PRO A 168 -48.01 -1.17 -0.14
C PRO A 168 -49.41 -0.62 0.17
N SER A 169 -49.72 0.60 -0.27
CA SER A 169 -51.11 1.03 -0.41
C SER A 169 -51.59 0.74 -1.84
N HIS A 170 -52.78 0.18 -1.94
CA HIS A 170 -53.44 -0.14 -3.19
C HIS A 170 -53.48 1.09 -4.12
N ALA A 171 -53.14 0.87 -5.40
CA ALA A 171 -53.02 1.85 -6.47
C ALA A 171 -51.67 2.60 -6.60
N GLY A 172 -50.56 1.86 -6.65
CA GLY A 172 -49.46 2.14 -7.60
C GLY A 172 -48.70 3.48 -7.51
N GLN A 173 -48.83 4.25 -6.44
CA GLN A 173 -48.00 5.45 -6.20
C GLN A 173 -47.13 5.28 -4.95
N TRP A 174 -45.83 5.51 -5.11
CA TRP A 174 -44.85 5.53 -4.02
C TRP A 174 -44.81 6.92 -3.41
N HIS A 175 -45.29 7.08 -2.18
CA HIS A 175 -45.04 8.29 -1.40
C HIS A 175 -43.98 8.02 -0.34
N MET A 176 -42.94 8.85 -0.36
CA MET A 176 -41.91 8.87 0.66
C MET A 176 -42.39 9.79 1.79
N VAL A 177 -42.71 9.21 2.95
CA VAL A 177 -43.03 9.98 4.16
C VAL A 177 -41.82 9.92 5.09
N VAL A 178 -41.31 11.08 5.45
CA VAL A 178 -40.32 11.26 6.52
C VAL A 178 -41.10 11.30 7.84
N ALA A 179 -40.70 10.48 8.81
CA ALA A 179 -41.24 10.54 10.17
C ALA A 179 -40.72 11.78 10.91
#